data_AF-A0A0Q5PY09-F1
#
_entry.id   AF-A0A0Q5PY09-F1
#
_cell.length_a   1.000
_cell.length_b   1.000
_cell.length_c   1.000
_cell.angle_alpha   90.00
_cell.angle_beta   90.00
_cell.angle_gamma   90.00
#
_symmetry.space_group_name_H-M   'P 1'
#
loop_
_entity.id
_entity.type
_entity.pdbx_description
1 polymer ?
#
loop_
_entity_poly.entity_id
_entity_poly.type
_entity_poly.pdbx_seq_one_letter_code
_entity_poly.pdbx_strand_id
1 'polypeptide(L)'
;MNKDLGQLNEVRAMLSRALSMVDGLIAQSPDRGTVGDVASYRTRPGGPLNERGVAEVLRRLNSGETDSKIALEMGISLVGAAKRRALWRRAKGL
;
A
#
# COMPACT_ATOMS: atom_id res chain seq x y z
N MET A 1 46.89 -3.80 5.25
CA MET A 1 45.69 -3.87 4.38
C MET A 1 44.48 -3.73 5.31
N ASN A 2 43.74 -2.62 5.24
CA ASN A 2 42.68 -2.28 6.22
C ASN A 2 41.52 -3.27 6.13
N LYS A 3 41.40 -4.17 7.12
CA LYS A 3 40.30 -5.12 7.25
C LYS A 3 38.93 -4.44 7.15
N ASP A 4 38.82 -3.23 7.68
CA ASP A 4 37.58 -2.44 7.70
C ASP A 4 37.13 -2.02 6.30
N LEU A 5 38.07 -1.75 5.39
CA LEU A 5 37.77 -1.44 3.98
C LEU A 5 37.27 -2.67 3.21
N GLY A 6 37.79 -3.85 3.56
CA GLY A 6 37.30 -5.13 3.01
C GLY A 6 35.86 -5.39 3.42
N GLN A 7 35.57 -5.28 4.71
CA GLN A 7 34.21 -5.46 5.25
C GLN A 7 33.21 -4.45 4.69
N LEU A 8 33.61 -3.18 4.53
CA LEU A 8 32.74 -2.16 3.93
C LEU A 8 32.38 -2.49 2.48
N ASN A 9 33.35 -2.98 1.70
CA ASN A 9 33.12 -3.37 0.31
C ASN A 9 32.22 -4.61 0.21
N GLU A 10 32.36 -5.57 1.11
CA GLU A 10 31.47 -6.73 1.21
C GLU A 10 30.03 -6.33 1.51
N VAL A 11 29.82 -5.46 2.51
CA VAL A 11 28.49 -4.93 2.84
C VAL A 11 27.88 -4.17 1.65
N ARG A 12 28.68 -3.35 0.96
CA ARG A 12 28.23 -2.62 -0.23
C ARG A 12 27.81 -3.57 -1.35
N ALA A 13 28.58 -4.65 -1.57
CA ALA A 13 28.27 -5.66 -2.57
C ALA A 13 27.00 -6.44 -2.22
N MET A 14 26.81 -6.80 -0.95
CA MET A 14 25.59 -7.46 -0.47
C MET A 14 24.36 -6.56 -0.66
N LEU A 15 24.45 -5.28 -0.29
CA LEU A 15 23.37 -4.33 -0.50
C LEU A 15 23.00 -4.19 -1.98
N SER A 16 23.99 -4.06 -2.86
CA SER A 16 23.77 -3.92 -4.30
C SER A 16 23.05 -5.14 -4.89
N ARG A 17 23.42 -6.35 -4.44
CA ARG A 17 22.75 -7.59 -4.84
C ARG A 17 21.32 -7.66 -4.32
N ALA A 18 21.09 -7.29 -3.06
CA ALA A 18 19.76 -7.27 -2.47
C ALA A 18 18.82 -6.31 -3.22
N LEU A 19 19.31 -5.10 -3.54
CA LEU A 19 18.55 -4.13 -4.34
C LEU A 19 18.22 -4.68 -5.74
N SER A 20 19.18 -5.32 -6.41
CA SER A 20 18.94 -5.91 -7.73
C SER A 20 17.89 -7.04 -7.69
N MET A 21 17.86 -7.83 -6.62
CA MET A 21 16.81 -8.85 -6.43
C MET A 21 15.45 -8.22 -6.20
N VAL A 22 15.37 -7.15 -5.40
CA VAL A 22 14.13 -6.39 -5.18
C VAL A 22 13.61 -5.84 -6.51
N ASP A 23 14.48 -5.21 -7.31
CA ASP A 23 14.11 -4.67 -8.62
C ASP A 23 13.62 -5.77 -9.57
N GLY A 24 14.29 -6.93 -9.57
CA GLY A 24 13.87 -8.10 -10.34
C GLY A 24 12.51 -8.65 -9.93
N LEU A 25 12.20 -8.67 -8.62
CA LEU A 25 10.90 -9.10 -8.10
C LEU A 25 9.79 -8.10 -8.41
N ILE A 26 10.10 -6.79 -8.37
CA ILE A 26 9.17 -5.74 -8.78
C ILE A 26 8.85 -5.88 -10.28
N ALA A 27 9.86 -6.06 -11.13
CA ALA A 27 9.70 -6.18 -12.57
C ALA A 27 8.95 -7.46 -13.00
N GLN A 28 9.10 -8.55 -12.24
CA GLN A 28 8.45 -9.83 -12.52
C GLN A 28 7.06 -9.99 -11.90
N SER A 29 6.59 -9.01 -11.11
CA SER A 29 5.24 -9.05 -10.55
C SER A 29 4.22 -8.72 -11.64
N PRO A 30 3.52 -9.71 -12.24
CA PRO A 30 2.66 -9.51 -13.41
C PRO A 30 1.32 -8.87 -13.04
N ASP A 31 1.06 -8.68 -11.74
CA ASP A 31 -0.23 -8.30 -11.21
C ASP A 31 -0.08 -7.43 -9.96
N ARG A 32 0.53 -6.26 -10.13
CA ARG A 32 -0.03 -5.09 -9.47
C ARG A 32 -0.91 -4.40 -10.50
N GLY A 33 -2.05 -5.01 -10.83
CA GLY A 33 -3.18 -4.24 -11.34
C GLY A 33 -3.29 -3.00 -10.48
N THR A 34 -2.84 -1.87 -11.02
CA THR A 34 -2.71 -0.57 -10.35
C THR A 34 -2.78 -0.67 -8.83
N VAL A 35 -1.65 -0.89 -8.14
CA VAL A 35 -1.52 -0.33 -6.78
C VAL A 35 -1.53 1.18 -7.01
N GLY A 36 -2.72 1.69 -7.32
CA GLY A 36 -2.96 3.00 -7.86
C GLY A 36 -2.51 3.94 -6.79
N ASP A 37 -1.47 4.70 -7.08
CA ASP A 37 -0.78 5.65 -6.21
C ASP A 37 -1.48 5.80 -4.85
N VAL A 38 -1.20 4.86 -3.93
CA VAL A 38 -1.92 4.80 -2.65
C VAL A 38 -1.62 6.07 -1.83
N ALA A 39 -0.49 6.73 -2.11
CA ALA A 39 -0.16 8.02 -1.54
C ALA A 39 -1.16 9.10 -1.96
N SER A 40 -1.71 9.02 -3.18
CA SER A 40 -2.73 9.95 -3.68
C SER A 40 -4.06 9.92 -2.93
N TYR A 41 -4.31 8.92 -2.08
CA TYR A 41 -5.53 8.83 -1.27
C TYR A 41 -5.40 9.44 0.13
N ARG A 42 -4.22 9.92 0.52
CA ARG A 42 -3.99 10.50 1.85
C ARG A 42 -3.63 11.98 1.76
N THR A 43 -3.93 12.73 2.81
CA THR A 43 -3.52 14.14 2.90
C THR A 43 -2.01 14.29 3.16
N ARG A 44 -1.40 13.26 3.77
CA ARG A 44 0.04 13.11 4.01
C ARG A 44 0.36 11.62 4.20
N PRO A 45 1.62 11.18 4.02
CA PRO A 45 2.02 9.79 4.30
C PRO A 45 1.59 9.35 5.71
N GLY A 46 0.90 8.20 5.80
CA GLY A 46 0.35 7.68 7.06
C GLY A 46 -0.80 8.49 7.68
N GLY A 47 -1.13 9.67 7.15
CA GLY A 47 -2.22 10.54 7.62
C GLY A 47 -3.62 10.11 7.19
N PRO A 48 -4.67 10.88 7.51
CA PRO A 48 -6.04 10.54 7.12
C PRO A 48 -6.23 10.48 5.60
N LEU A 49 -7.31 9.85 5.15
CA LEU A 49 -7.69 9.88 3.74
C LEU A 49 -8.09 11.30 3.33
N ASN A 50 -7.72 11.69 2.12
CA ASN A 50 -8.25 12.90 1.47
C ASN A 50 -9.62 12.60 0.82
N GLU A 51 -10.25 13.61 0.23
CA GLU A 51 -11.56 13.48 -0.41
C GLU A 51 -11.61 12.39 -1.47
N ARG A 52 -10.56 12.29 -2.30
CA ARG A 52 -10.43 11.26 -3.33
C ARG A 52 -10.38 9.85 -2.72
N GLY A 53 -9.62 9.69 -1.64
CA GLY A 53 -9.54 8.43 -0.90
C GLY A 53 -10.88 8.03 -0.27
N VAL A 54 -11.65 9.00 0.25
CA VAL A 54 -12.99 8.73 0.77
C VAL A 54 -13.95 8.32 -0.35
N ALA A 55 -13.96 9.04 -1.47
CA ALA A 55 -14.79 8.73 -2.63
C ALA A 55 -14.51 7.33 -3.19
N GLU A 56 -13.23 6.94 -3.25
CA GLU A 56 -12.84 5.61 -3.74
C GLU A 56 -13.28 4.48 -2.79
N VAL A 57 -13.18 4.67 -1.46
CA VAL A 57 -13.75 3.70 -0.50
C VAL A 57 -15.24 3.52 -0.75
N LEU A 58 -15.99 4.62 -0.91
CA LEU A 58 -17.43 4.57 -1.15
C LEU A 58 -17.77 3.87 -2.47
N ARG A 59 -17.01 4.13 -3.53
CA ARG A 59 -17.17 3.46 -4.83
C ARG A 59 -17.03 1.93 -4.69
N ARG A 60 -15.99 1.47 -3.97
CA ARG A 60 -15.71 0.05 -3.73
C ARG A 60 -16.75 -0.62 -2.83
N LEU A 61 -17.26 0.09 -1.83
CA LEU A 61 -18.37 -0.39 -1.00
C LEU A 61 -19.64 -0.58 -1.83
N ASN A 62 -19.96 0.38 -2.71
CA ASN A 62 -21.12 0.26 -3.61
C ASN A 62 -20.97 -0.88 -4.62
N SER A 63 -19.74 -1.27 -5.01
CA SER A 63 -19.49 -2.44 -5.86
C SER A 63 -19.43 -3.76 -5.10
N GLY A 64 -19.73 -3.77 -3.79
CA GLY A 64 -19.79 -4.99 -2.98
C GLY A 64 -18.43 -5.57 -2.58
N GLU A 65 -17.34 -4.81 -2.68
CA GLU A 65 -16.03 -5.29 -2.23
C GLU A 65 -15.99 -5.50 -0.72
N THR A 66 -15.17 -6.46 -0.26
CA THR A 66 -14.97 -6.77 1.16
C THR A 66 -13.99 -5.80 1.82
N ASP A 67 -14.05 -5.69 3.16
CA ASP A 67 -13.15 -4.80 3.91
C ASP A 67 -11.67 -5.16 3.72
N SER A 68 -11.35 -6.45 3.67
CA SER A 68 -9.98 -6.92 3.45
C SER A 68 -9.43 -6.52 2.08
N LYS A 69 -10.27 -6.60 1.02
CA LYS A 69 -9.88 -6.19 -0.33
C LYS A 69 -9.64 -4.69 -0.41
N ILE A 70 -10.57 -3.89 0.13
CA ILE A 70 -10.45 -2.42 0.19
C ILE A 70 -9.19 -2.02 0.99
N ALA A 71 -8.96 -2.66 2.15
CA ALA A 71 -7.80 -2.38 2.99
C ALA A 71 -6.47 -2.64 2.27
N LEU A 72 -6.37 -3.78 1.58
CA LEU A 72 -5.19 -4.18 0.82
C LEU A 72 -4.91 -3.21 -0.34
N GLU A 73 -5.90 -2.99 -1.21
CA GLU A 73 -5.70 -2.23 -2.44
C GLU A 73 -5.53 -0.72 -2.19
N MET A 74 -6.12 -0.18 -1.12
CA MET A 74 -6.00 1.23 -0.75
C MET A 74 -4.93 1.50 0.31
N GLY A 75 -4.19 0.48 0.76
CA GLY A 75 -3.20 0.61 1.84
C GLY A 75 -3.74 1.32 3.09
N ILE A 76 -4.93 0.94 3.55
CA ILE A 76 -5.55 1.41 4.79
C ILE A 76 -5.68 0.27 5.80
N SER A 77 -5.91 0.60 7.07
CA SER A 77 -6.14 -0.43 8.08
C SER A 77 -7.51 -1.12 7.89
N LEU A 78 -7.57 -2.42 8.19
CA LEU A 78 -8.82 -3.19 8.17
C LEU A 78 -9.89 -2.56 9.06
N VAL A 79 -9.50 -2.09 10.25
CA VAL A 79 -10.39 -1.36 11.17
C VAL A 79 -10.93 -0.07 10.54
N GLY A 80 -10.08 0.64 9.77
CA GLY A 80 -10.47 1.85 9.05
C GLY A 80 -11.46 1.58 7.92
N ALA A 81 -11.33 0.44 7.23
CA ALA A 81 -12.29 -0.01 6.22
C ALA A 81 -13.64 -0.38 6.87
N ALA A 82 -13.62 -1.21 7.92
CA ALA A 82 -14.81 -1.65 8.65
C ALA A 82 -15.61 -0.47 9.23
N LYS A 83 -14.94 0.53 9.83
CA LYS A 83 -15.60 1.74 10.35
C LYS A 83 -16.34 2.51 9.24
N ARG A 84 -15.74 2.61 8.05
CA ARG A 84 -16.37 3.29 6.90
C ARG A 84 -17.55 2.49 6.35
N ARG A 85 -17.47 1.15 6.30
CA ARG A 85 -18.62 0.31 5.95
C ARG A 85 -19.79 0.54 6.90
N ALA A 86 -19.54 0.59 8.21
CA ALA A 86 -20.59 0.84 9.19
C ALA A 86 -21.29 2.20 8.97
N LEU A 87 -20.52 3.25 8.68
CA LEU A 87 -21.08 4.57 8.34
C LEU A 87 -21.86 4.55 7.02
N TRP A 88 -21.33 3.88 6.00
CA TRP A 88 -21.99 3.74 4.69
C TRP A 88 -23.32 2.98 4.80
N ARG A 89 -23.37 1.88 5.56
CA ARG A 89 -24.61 1.13 5.81
C ARG A 89 -25.69 2.00 6.46
N ARG A 90 -25.32 2.73 7.53
CA ARG A 90 -26.22 3.69 8.20
C ARG A 90 -26.76 4.74 7.22
N ALA A 91 -25.90 5.30 6.38
CA ALA A 91 -26.31 6.29 5.37
C ALA A 91 -27.23 5.71 4.27
N LYS A 92 -27.18 4.39 4.04
CA LYS A 92 -28.02 3.68 3.08
C LYS A 92 -29.29 3.07 3.70
N GLY A 93 -29.45 3.12 5.02
CA GLY A 93 -30.54 2.43 5.72
C GLY A 93 -30.40 0.90 5.74
N LEU A 94 -29.16 0.38 5.72
CA LEU A 94 -28.80 -1.04 5.69
C LEU A 94 -28.21 -1.56 7.01
#